data_AF-V9DG46-F1
#
_entry.id   AF-V9DG46-F1
#
_cell.length_a   1.000
_cell.length_b   1.000
_cell.length_c   1.000
_cell.angle_alpha   90.00
_cell.angle_beta   90.00
_cell.angle_gamma   90.00
#
_symmetry.space_group_name_H-M   'P 1'
#
loop_
_entity.id
_entity.type
_entity.pdbx_description
1 polymer ?
#
loop_
_entity_poly.entity_id
_entity_poly.type
_entity_poly.pdbx_seq_one_letter_code
_entity_poly.pdbx_strand_id
1 'polypeptide(L)'
;MLQSVERHTLACVKELFHFIKVQGQGDYLGENVSQLEHSLQAAQLAVEAGADDDTILGALLHDVGRFIPAAEDMPAMIAPDGVFVGRASHEVLGEKYLRALGFSETICQLVGAHVMAKRYLTAVDREYYAGLSESSKTTLKFQGGTFTEDQVRDAQKDPLLEAKLAVRRWDDMAKVPNIKTLPLEYYERMATMNLLKSRSSFELHGRKYKLPERPTVVICIDGFDPEYLEQGISDVVLPNMAKFVQSGFAVTAKCAMPSFTNPNNVSIITGAPTAVHGISGNFFLDRATRKEEMVLDDSLLRGSTILEQMSKRGVRVAAITAKDKLRAIINHGLDFSRDISFSAQYADKCTAADNGISDVAKWLGLPTPSQYSGDLSLFVLKAGVKLLEEDKADLFYLTLSDFVQHKHAPGSKEANSFMSAIDDCIGRLVELGATVTVTGDHGMSDKCNDDGTPNVLFVEEELDLKFGAGSSRVICPITDPFVRHHGALGSFVRVYLNHPEIGVKAALDHLRSFPEVLLAIDGATAAEMFEMPLDREGDIVLISQKNAVLGSRREEHALGELSDHRLRSHGGLSEQQIPLLKSLPADNPPTDRDWRNFDAFDIALNW
;
A
#
# COMPACT_ATOMS: atom_id res chain seq x y z
N MET A 1 -19.63 3.80 -10.33
CA MET A 1 -19.20 2.97 -9.18
C MET A 1 -19.19 1.52 -9.61
N LEU A 2 -18.21 0.73 -9.18
CA LEU A 2 -18.07 -0.67 -9.56
C LEU A 2 -19.11 -1.56 -8.87
N GLN A 3 -19.64 -2.55 -9.58
CA GLN A 3 -20.60 -3.52 -9.03
C GLN A 3 -19.99 -4.40 -7.93
N SER A 4 -18.68 -4.64 -7.96
CA SER A 4 -17.94 -5.36 -6.91
C SER A 4 -17.97 -4.60 -5.58
N VAL A 5 -17.69 -3.30 -5.61
CA VAL A 5 -17.75 -2.39 -4.45
C VAL A 5 -19.15 -2.36 -3.87
N GLU A 6 -20.18 -2.24 -4.71
CA GLU A 6 -21.58 -2.24 -4.27
C GLU A 6 -21.97 -3.56 -3.60
N ARG A 7 -21.68 -4.71 -4.24
CA ARG A 7 -21.96 -6.04 -3.68
C ARG A 7 -21.23 -6.28 -2.37
N HIS A 8 -19.95 -5.92 -2.29
CA HIS A 8 -19.16 -6.07 -1.07
C HIS A 8 -19.71 -5.18 0.05
N THR A 9 -20.08 -3.94 -0.25
CA THR A 9 -20.67 -3.01 0.73
C THR A 9 -22.00 -3.51 1.25
N LEU A 10 -22.88 -4.01 0.37
CA LEU A 10 -24.13 -4.66 0.77
C LEU A 10 -23.89 -5.89 1.65
N ALA A 11 -22.88 -6.71 1.34
CA ALA A 11 -22.53 -7.87 2.16
C ALA A 11 -22.07 -7.45 3.57
N CYS A 12 -21.17 -6.45 3.67
CA CYS A 12 -20.69 -5.93 4.95
C CYS A 12 -21.85 -5.38 5.81
N VAL A 13 -22.76 -4.59 5.22
CA VAL A 13 -23.90 -4.03 5.95
C VAL A 13 -24.86 -5.13 6.38
N LYS A 14 -25.16 -6.10 5.49
CA LYS A 14 -26.00 -7.25 5.85
C LYS A 14 -25.44 -8.06 7.00
N GLU A 15 -24.13 -8.28 7.03
CA GLU A 15 -23.46 -9.00 8.11
C GLU A 15 -23.55 -8.22 9.43
N LEU A 16 -23.22 -6.93 9.42
CA LEU A 16 -23.36 -6.05 10.59
C LEU A 16 -24.81 -6.06 11.12
N PHE A 17 -25.79 -5.89 10.24
CA PHE A 17 -27.20 -5.84 10.61
C PHE A 17 -27.75 -7.21 11.03
N HIS A 18 -27.17 -8.29 10.54
CA HIS A 18 -27.45 -9.64 11.02
C HIS A 18 -27.03 -9.80 12.49
N PHE A 19 -25.86 -9.30 12.89
CA PHE A 19 -25.46 -9.31 14.30
C PHE A 19 -26.43 -8.53 15.19
N ILE A 20 -26.83 -7.32 14.76
CA ILE A 20 -27.82 -6.51 15.48
C ILE A 20 -29.15 -7.27 15.63
N LYS A 21 -29.60 -7.99 14.59
CA LYS A 21 -30.85 -8.74 14.62
C LYS A 21 -30.81 -9.98 15.51
N VAL A 22 -29.72 -10.76 15.45
CA VAL A 22 -29.58 -12.02 16.20
C VAL A 22 -29.33 -11.77 17.68
N GLN A 23 -28.38 -10.87 18.01
CA GLN A 23 -28.06 -10.58 19.40
C GLN A 23 -29.04 -9.59 20.03
N GLY A 24 -29.70 -8.77 19.21
CA GLY A 24 -30.67 -7.78 19.66
C GLY A 24 -31.97 -8.34 20.24
N GLN A 25 -32.22 -9.65 20.15
CA GLN A 25 -33.34 -10.31 20.85
C GLN A 25 -33.04 -10.63 22.32
N GLY A 26 -31.79 -10.41 22.77
CA GLY A 26 -31.39 -10.60 24.17
C GLY A 26 -31.93 -9.53 25.11
N ASP A 27 -31.85 -9.83 26.42
CA ASP A 27 -32.18 -8.89 27.49
C ASP A 27 -31.25 -7.66 27.46
N TYR A 28 -31.81 -6.46 27.62
CA TYR A 28 -31.05 -5.22 27.70
C TYR A 28 -30.82 -4.84 29.17
N LEU A 29 -29.84 -5.48 29.80
CA LEU A 29 -29.39 -5.15 31.17
C LEU A 29 -30.53 -5.12 32.22
N GLY A 30 -31.57 -5.94 32.06
CA GLY A 30 -32.74 -6.01 32.94
C GLY A 30 -33.84 -4.97 32.66
N GLU A 31 -33.76 -4.20 31.58
CA GLU A 31 -34.82 -3.29 31.13
C GLU A 31 -35.92 -4.03 30.36
N ASN A 32 -37.14 -3.50 30.34
CA ASN A 32 -38.29 -4.11 29.63
C ASN A 32 -38.27 -3.87 28.11
N VAL A 33 -37.09 -3.77 27.51
CA VAL A 33 -36.86 -3.66 26.06
C VAL A 33 -35.73 -4.60 25.66
N SER A 34 -35.81 -5.16 24.45
CA SER A 34 -34.69 -5.90 23.86
C SER A 34 -33.59 -4.93 23.38
N GLN A 35 -32.36 -5.42 23.18
CA GLN A 35 -31.26 -4.57 22.73
C GLN A 35 -31.54 -3.97 21.32
N LEU A 36 -32.24 -4.71 20.45
CA LEU A 36 -32.68 -4.21 19.16
C LEU A 36 -33.71 -3.08 19.30
N GLU A 37 -34.71 -3.25 20.16
CA GLU A 37 -35.72 -2.21 20.41
C GLU A 37 -35.06 -0.94 20.96
N HIS A 38 -34.08 -1.09 21.85
CA HIS A 38 -33.29 0.02 22.38
C HIS A 38 -32.54 0.77 21.27
N SER A 39 -31.74 0.08 20.44
CA SER A 39 -31.03 0.71 19.31
C SER A 39 -31.99 1.41 18.33
N LEU A 40 -33.13 0.78 18.01
CA LEU A 40 -34.14 1.37 17.12
C LEU A 40 -34.80 2.60 17.74
N GLN A 41 -35.08 2.60 19.04
CA GLN A 41 -35.64 3.77 19.74
C GLN A 41 -34.64 4.93 19.77
N ALA A 42 -33.37 4.68 20.04
CA ALA A 42 -32.34 5.73 20.02
C ALA A 42 -32.23 6.37 18.63
N ALA A 43 -32.23 5.55 17.57
CA ALA A 43 -32.22 6.02 16.19
C ALA A 43 -33.52 6.76 15.80
N GLN A 44 -34.68 6.32 16.29
CA GLN A 44 -35.96 6.98 16.08
C GLN A 44 -35.98 8.39 16.70
N LEU A 45 -35.46 8.54 17.92
CA LEU A 45 -35.34 9.84 18.59
C LEU A 45 -34.40 10.79 17.81
N ALA A 46 -33.32 10.26 17.24
CA ALA A 46 -32.43 11.04 16.37
C ALA A 46 -33.14 11.54 15.10
N VAL A 47 -33.96 10.67 14.47
CA VAL A 47 -34.79 11.04 13.31
C VAL A 47 -35.79 12.13 13.67
N GLU A 48 -36.49 12.00 14.80
CA GLU A 48 -37.47 12.98 15.28
C GLU A 48 -36.84 14.33 15.63
N ALA A 49 -35.59 14.32 16.09
CA ALA A 49 -34.80 15.52 16.35
C ALA A 49 -34.28 16.20 15.07
N GLY A 50 -34.48 15.60 13.89
CA GLY A 50 -33.99 16.13 12.62
C GLY A 50 -32.47 16.04 12.46
N ALA A 51 -31.84 15.06 13.10
CA ALA A 51 -30.40 14.83 12.99
C ALA A 51 -30.01 14.38 11.58
N ASP A 52 -28.74 14.57 11.21
CA ASP A 52 -28.18 14.06 9.95
C ASP A 52 -28.02 12.52 9.95
N ASP A 53 -27.86 11.94 8.76
CA ASP A 53 -27.73 10.49 8.57
C ASP A 53 -26.60 9.85 9.39
N ASP A 54 -25.45 10.52 9.54
CA ASP A 54 -24.32 10.00 10.30
C ASP A 54 -24.66 9.98 11.80
N THR A 55 -25.33 11.01 12.29
CA THR A 55 -25.82 11.09 13.67
C THR A 55 -26.91 10.05 13.97
N ILE A 56 -27.83 9.83 13.03
CA ILE A 56 -28.87 8.78 13.13
C ILE A 56 -28.23 7.39 13.19
N LEU A 57 -27.27 7.10 12.30
CA LEU A 57 -26.54 5.84 12.30
C LEU A 57 -25.67 5.68 13.56
N GLY A 58 -25.04 6.76 14.03
CA GLY A 58 -24.32 6.78 15.30
C GLY A 58 -25.22 6.41 16.48
N ALA A 59 -26.46 6.92 16.52
CA ALA A 59 -27.45 6.56 17.53
C ALA A 59 -27.91 5.09 17.42
N LEU A 60 -28.12 4.57 16.20
CA LEU A 60 -28.46 3.16 16.01
C LEU A 60 -27.34 2.22 16.47
N LEU A 61 -26.10 2.55 16.10
CA LEU A 61 -24.92 1.68 16.25
C LEU A 61 -24.11 1.95 17.53
N HIS A 62 -24.57 2.82 18.42
CA HIS A 62 -23.82 3.23 19.61
C HIS A 62 -23.39 2.05 20.49
N ASP A 63 -24.18 0.97 20.52
CA ASP A 63 -23.93 -0.24 21.31
C ASP A 63 -23.39 -1.41 20.47
N VAL A 64 -22.99 -1.18 19.21
CA VAL A 64 -22.55 -2.24 18.27
C VAL A 64 -21.44 -3.13 18.81
N GLY A 65 -20.54 -2.57 19.63
CA GLY A 65 -19.48 -3.34 20.28
C GLY A 65 -19.96 -4.38 21.28
N ARG A 66 -21.25 -4.42 21.62
CA ARG A 66 -21.87 -5.50 22.39
C ARG A 66 -22.28 -6.67 21.52
N PHE A 67 -22.57 -6.43 20.23
CA PHE A 67 -23.21 -7.40 19.34
C PHE A 67 -22.24 -8.17 18.44
N ILE A 68 -21.01 -7.68 18.28
CA ILE A 68 -20.04 -8.28 17.37
C ILE A 68 -19.34 -9.50 18.01
N PRO A 69 -18.98 -10.55 17.24
CA PRO A 69 -18.34 -11.76 17.79
C PRO A 69 -17.07 -11.49 18.60
N ALA A 70 -16.28 -10.49 18.18
CA ALA A 70 -15.06 -10.07 18.90
C ALA A 70 -15.31 -9.56 20.34
N ALA A 71 -16.57 -9.31 20.71
CA ALA A 71 -16.92 -8.95 22.07
C ALA A 71 -16.79 -10.14 23.04
N GLU A 72 -16.85 -11.40 22.59
CA GLU A 72 -16.83 -12.59 23.44
C GLU A 72 -15.50 -12.81 24.18
N ASP A 73 -14.39 -12.31 23.63
CA ASP A 73 -13.05 -12.43 24.23
C ASP A 73 -12.74 -11.35 25.30
N MET A 74 -13.69 -10.46 25.60
CA MET A 74 -13.45 -9.31 26.49
C MET A 74 -13.78 -9.60 27.98
N PRO A 75 -13.02 -9.00 28.94
CA PRO A 75 -13.32 -9.13 30.35
C PRO A 75 -14.70 -8.58 30.71
N ALA A 76 -15.52 -9.40 31.37
CA ALA A 76 -16.76 -8.96 31.99
C ALA A 76 -16.48 -7.98 33.14
N MET A 77 -17.25 -6.89 33.20
CA MET A 77 -17.31 -6.03 34.38
C MET A 77 -18.35 -6.62 35.34
N ILE A 78 -17.90 -6.99 36.53
CA ILE A 78 -18.72 -7.60 37.58
C ILE A 78 -18.68 -6.66 38.79
N ALA A 79 -19.85 -6.28 39.31
CA ALA A 79 -19.97 -5.46 40.50
C ALA A 79 -19.54 -6.25 41.77
N PRO A 80 -19.20 -5.58 42.89
CA PRO A 80 -18.75 -6.26 44.11
C PRO A 80 -19.75 -7.27 44.71
N ASP A 81 -21.02 -7.18 44.33
CA ASP A 81 -22.12 -8.08 44.70
C ASP A 81 -22.30 -9.27 43.73
N GLY A 82 -21.46 -9.37 42.70
CA GLY A 82 -21.48 -10.45 41.71
C GLY A 82 -22.37 -10.18 40.48
N VAL A 83 -23.02 -9.02 40.38
CA VAL A 83 -23.90 -8.68 39.25
C VAL A 83 -23.07 -8.28 38.02
N PHE A 84 -23.40 -8.86 36.86
CA PHE A 84 -22.83 -8.45 35.58
C PHE A 84 -23.30 -7.04 35.22
N VAL A 85 -22.36 -6.10 35.12
CA VAL A 85 -22.63 -4.67 34.87
C VAL A 85 -22.20 -4.20 33.48
N GLY A 86 -21.64 -5.09 32.66
CA GLY A 86 -21.30 -4.85 31.25
C GLY A 86 -20.00 -5.51 30.80
N ARG A 87 -19.58 -5.25 29.56
CA ARG A 87 -18.21 -5.55 29.08
C ARG A 87 -17.42 -4.25 29.00
N ALA A 88 -16.17 -4.27 29.46
CA ALA A 88 -15.33 -3.07 29.42
C ALA A 88 -15.07 -2.65 27.96
N SER A 89 -15.19 -1.35 27.67
CA SER A 89 -14.77 -0.73 26.40
C SER A 89 -15.54 -1.15 25.14
N HIS A 90 -16.83 -1.49 25.24
CA HIS A 90 -17.66 -1.81 24.07
C HIS A 90 -17.74 -0.63 23.07
N GLU A 91 -17.70 0.60 23.56
CA GLU A 91 -17.65 1.82 22.76
C GLU A 91 -16.37 1.89 21.91
N VAL A 92 -15.21 1.55 22.50
CA VAL A 92 -13.92 1.52 21.79
C VAL A 92 -13.87 0.39 20.78
N LEU A 93 -14.44 -0.77 21.13
CA LEU A 93 -14.52 -1.92 20.23
C LEU A 93 -15.44 -1.62 19.04
N GLY A 94 -16.61 -1.04 19.30
CA GLY A 94 -17.58 -0.65 18.27
C GLY A 94 -17.00 0.40 17.32
N GLU A 95 -16.37 1.44 17.87
CA GLU A 95 -15.64 2.44 17.09
C GLU A 95 -14.58 1.80 16.18
N LYS A 96 -13.70 0.95 16.73
CA LYS A 96 -12.65 0.28 15.96
C LYS A 96 -13.22 -0.62 14.87
N TYR A 97 -14.27 -1.36 15.17
CA TYR A 97 -14.93 -2.26 14.24
C TYR A 97 -15.58 -1.49 13.07
N LEU A 98 -16.36 -0.44 13.35
CA LEU A 98 -16.98 0.39 12.31
C LEU A 98 -15.93 1.11 11.46
N ARG A 99 -14.83 1.57 12.07
CA ARG A 99 -13.71 2.17 11.34
C ARG A 99 -13.01 1.15 10.44
N ALA A 100 -12.86 -0.10 10.89
CA ALA A 100 -12.30 -1.18 10.08
C ALA A 100 -13.23 -1.57 8.91
N LEU A 101 -14.55 -1.50 9.11
CA LEU A 101 -15.51 -1.62 8.01
C LEU A 101 -15.46 -0.40 7.07
N GLY A 102 -14.97 0.75 7.53
CA GLY A 102 -14.82 1.96 6.71
C GLY A 102 -16.04 2.88 6.73
N PHE A 103 -16.87 2.84 7.78
CA PHE A 103 -17.88 3.87 8.03
C PHE A 103 -17.24 5.25 8.20
N SER A 104 -18.03 6.31 8.07
CA SER A 104 -17.52 7.67 8.27
C SER A 104 -16.93 7.86 9.68
N GLU A 105 -15.90 8.70 9.76
CA GLU A 105 -15.24 8.99 11.03
C GLU A 105 -16.22 9.64 12.04
N THR A 106 -17.21 10.40 11.56
CA THR A 106 -18.30 10.93 12.39
C THR A 106 -19.05 9.81 13.12
N ILE A 107 -19.52 8.78 12.40
CA ILE A 107 -20.22 7.63 13.00
C ILE A 107 -19.32 6.94 14.02
N CYS A 108 -18.06 6.67 13.64
CA CYS A 108 -17.11 5.98 14.51
C CYS A 108 -16.90 6.75 15.83
N GLN A 109 -16.71 8.07 15.75
CA GLN A 109 -16.53 8.91 16.94
C GLN A 109 -17.78 9.05 17.79
N LEU A 110 -18.98 9.07 17.19
CA LEU A 110 -20.23 9.10 17.94
C LEU A 110 -20.40 7.82 18.77
N VAL A 111 -20.12 6.67 18.17
CA VAL A 111 -20.14 5.36 18.86
C VAL A 111 -19.09 5.29 19.97
N GLY A 112 -17.85 5.69 19.67
CA GLY A 112 -16.75 5.68 20.65
C GLY A 112 -16.91 6.67 21.81
N ALA A 113 -17.71 7.73 21.63
CA ALA A 113 -17.89 8.79 22.62
C ALA A 113 -18.86 8.45 23.75
N HIS A 114 -19.48 7.28 23.74
CA HIS A 114 -20.55 6.93 24.68
C HIS A 114 -20.18 7.15 26.16
N VAL A 115 -18.99 6.70 26.59
CA VAL A 115 -18.51 6.90 27.97
C VAL A 115 -18.10 8.36 28.21
N MET A 116 -17.42 8.97 27.24
CA MET A 116 -17.01 10.38 27.28
C MET A 116 -18.22 11.29 27.53
N ALA A 117 -19.27 11.13 26.72
CA ALA A 117 -20.50 11.93 26.80
C ALA A 117 -21.21 11.78 28.15
N LYS A 118 -21.29 10.56 28.70
CA LYS A 118 -21.85 10.33 30.04
C LYS A 118 -21.08 11.08 31.13
N ARG A 119 -19.74 11.02 31.08
CA ARG A 119 -18.87 11.71 32.06
C ARG A 119 -18.94 13.23 31.93
N TYR A 120 -19.11 13.75 30.72
CA TYR A 120 -19.33 15.17 30.47
C TYR A 120 -20.68 15.64 31.02
N LEU A 121 -21.79 15.00 30.63
CA LEU A 121 -23.14 15.39 31.06
C LEU A 121 -23.26 15.40 32.59
N THR A 122 -22.70 14.39 33.26
CA THR A 122 -22.71 14.32 34.73
C THR A 122 -21.88 15.41 35.42
N ALA A 123 -20.94 16.06 34.71
CA ALA A 123 -20.19 17.19 35.23
C ALA A 123 -20.91 18.54 35.03
N VAL A 124 -21.61 18.70 33.89
CA VAL A 124 -22.23 20.00 33.52
C VAL A 124 -23.72 20.09 33.84
N ASP A 125 -24.39 18.95 34.04
CA ASP A 125 -25.82 18.85 34.31
C ASP A 125 -26.08 18.00 35.57
N ARG A 126 -26.46 18.68 36.66
CA ARG A 126 -26.74 18.03 37.94
C ARG A 126 -28.02 17.19 37.91
N GLU A 127 -28.99 17.58 37.10
CA GLU A 127 -30.25 16.85 36.96
C GLU A 127 -30.01 15.55 36.18
N TYR A 128 -29.14 15.59 35.17
CA TYR A 128 -28.71 14.39 34.45
C TYR A 128 -28.07 13.35 35.38
N TYR A 129 -27.13 13.75 36.26
CA TYR A 129 -26.53 12.83 37.23
C TYR A 129 -27.58 12.21 38.18
N ALA A 130 -28.55 13.01 38.62
CA ALA A 130 -29.62 12.52 39.49
C ALA A 130 -30.53 11.50 38.79
N GLY A 131 -30.76 11.67 37.49
CA GLY A 131 -31.59 10.80 36.65
C GLY A 131 -30.95 9.48 36.22
N LEU A 132 -29.64 9.28 36.42
CA LEU A 132 -28.99 8.01 36.09
C LEU A 132 -29.49 6.85 36.97
N SER A 133 -29.63 5.65 36.39
CA SER A 133 -29.90 4.42 37.13
C SER A 133 -28.75 4.08 38.10
N GLU A 134 -29.00 3.31 39.15
CA GLU A 134 -27.97 2.90 40.12
C GLU A 134 -26.85 2.05 39.47
N SER A 135 -27.20 1.23 38.47
CA SER A 135 -26.22 0.52 37.64
C SER A 135 -25.35 1.49 36.83
N SER A 136 -25.93 2.56 36.27
CA SER A 136 -25.21 3.59 35.52
C SER A 136 -24.28 4.43 36.39
N LYS A 137 -24.70 4.76 37.63
CA LYS A 137 -23.84 5.45 38.61
C LYS A 137 -22.68 4.59 39.07
N THR A 138 -22.90 3.28 39.21
CA THR A 138 -21.86 2.32 39.59
C THR A 138 -20.82 2.18 38.47
N THR A 139 -21.25 1.98 37.23
CA THR A 139 -20.34 1.89 36.06
C THR A 139 -19.58 3.19 35.81
N LEU A 140 -20.18 4.36 36.06
CA LEU A 140 -19.51 5.67 35.94
C LEU A 140 -18.26 5.76 36.83
N LYS A 141 -18.29 5.21 38.05
CA LYS A 141 -17.11 5.20 38.94
C LYS A 141 -15.97 4.36 38.36
N PHE A 142 -16.28 3.21 37.77
CA PHE A 142 -15.29 2.36 37.10
C PHE A 142 -14.73 3.00 35.81
N GLN A 143 -15.47 3.92 35.20
CA GLN A 143 -15.10 4.62 33.97
C GLN A 143 -14.35 5.95 34.22
N GLY A 144 -13.87 6.18 35.45
CA GLY A 144 -13.09 7.37 35.80
C GLY A 144 -13.92 8.56 36.29
N GLY A 145 -15.19 8.35 36.64
CA GLY A 145 -16.03 9.35 37.30
C GLY A 145 -16.44 10.53 36.42
N THR A 146 -17.06 11.54 37.05
CA THR A 146 -17.43 12.82 36.41
C THR A 146 -16.21 13.56 35.86
N PHE A 147 -16.36 14.27 34.75
CA PHE A 147 -15.28 15.13 34.23
C PHE A 147 -14.85 16.22 35.22
N THR A 148 -13.55 16.53 35.18
CA THR A 148 -12.99 17.75 35.79
C THR A 148 -13.29 18.97 34.92
N GLU A 149 -13.14 20.19 35.47
CA GLU A 149 -13.32 21.43 34.70
C GLU A 149 -12.39 21.50 33.48
N ASP A 150 -11.16 21.00 33.60
CA ASP A 150 -10.19 20.95 32.50
C ASP A 150 -10.66 20.00 31.39
N GLN A 151 -11.21 18.83 31.76
CA GLN A 151 -11.77 17.86 30.81
C GLN A 151 -13.02 18.41 30.11
N VAL A 152 -13.86 19.16 30.82
CA VAL A 152 -15.00 19.87 30.22
C VAL A 152 -14.53 20.89 29.19
N ARG A 153 -13.55 21.73 29.53
CA ARG A 153 -13.00 22.74 28.59
C ARG A 153 -12.33 22.11 27.38
N ASP A 154 -11.71 20.95 27.54
CA ASP A 154 -11.10 20.25 26.41
C ASP A 154 -12.15 19.62 25.49
N ALA A 155 -13.17 18.98 26.06
CA ALA A 155 -14.29 18.42 25.30
C ALA A 155 -15.07 19.49 24.52
N GLN A 156 -15.18 20.72 25.04
CA GLN A 156 -15.83 21.85 24.36
C GLN A 156 -15.14 22.28 23.05
N LYS A 157 -13.92 21.82 22.78
CA LYS A 157 -13.22 22.08 21.51
C LYS A 157 -13.64 21.12 20.40
N ASP A 158 -14.33 20.03 20.74
CA ASP A 158 -14.75 19.00 19.80
C ASP A 158 -15.97 19.46 19.00
N PRO A 159 -15.88 19.58 17.66
CA PRO A 159 -17.00 20.01 16.82
C PRO A 159 -18.18 19.03 16.84
N LEU A 160 -17.95 17.77 17.23
CA LEU A 160 -19.00 16.74 17.35
C LEU A 160 -19.59 16.63 18.77
N LEU A 161 -19.17 17.49 19.71
CA LEU A 161 -19.60 17.38 21.11
C LEU A 161 -21.12 17.30 21.23
N GLU A 162 -21.87 18.24 20.65
CA GLU A 162 -23.34 18.27 20.79
C GLU A 162 -24.00 17.00 20.22
N ALA A 163 -23.50 16.48 19.10
CA ALA A 163 -23.99 15.21 18.55
C ALA A 163 -23.67 14.02 19.47
N LYS A 164 -22.46 13.97 20.06
CA LYS A 164 -22.06 12.96 21.05
C LYS A 164 -22.96 13.00 22.29
N LEU A 165 -23.27 14.20 22.78
CA LEU A 165 -24.18 14.41 23.91
C LEU A 165 -25.63 14.01 23.56
N ALA A 166 -26.09 14.36 22.35
CA ALA A 166 -27.42 14.01 21.87
C ALA A 166 -27.61 12.48 21.77
N VAL A 167 -26.65 11.77 21.16
CA VAL A 167 -26.67 10.29 21.09
C VAL A 167 -26.80 9.68 22.48
N ARG A 168 -26.01 10.16 23.45
CA ARG A 168 -26.09 9.65 24.84
C ARG A 168 -27.43 9.95 25.51
N ARG A 169 -28.03 11.12 25.26
CA ARG A 169 -29.38 11.45 25.77
C ARG A 169 -30.45 10.54 25.17
N TRP A 170 -30.39 10.28 23.86
CA TRP A 170 -31.35 9.39 23.20
C TRP A 170 -31.24 7.95 23.67
N ASP A 171 -30.03 7.46 23.88
CA ASP A 171 -29.79 6.15 24.47
C ASP A 171 -30.39 6.06 25.90
N ASP A 172 -30.24 7.07 26.75
CA ASP A 172 -30.92 7.06 28.05
C ASP A 172 -32.46 7.06 27.96
N MET A 173 -33.03 7.71 26.95
CA MET A 173 -34.48 7.78 26.70
C MET A 173 -35.05 6.52 26.04
N ALA A 174 -34.22 5.72 25.35
CA ALA A 174 -34.60 4.59 24.50
C ALA A 174 -34.93 3.31 25.30
N LYS A 175 -35.82 3.41 26.29
CA LYS A 175 -36.16 2.32 27.22
C LYS A 175 -37.66 2.15 27.42
N VAL A 176 -38.46 2.59 26.45
CA VAL A 176 -39.92 2.59 26.58
C VAL A 176 -40.51 1.37 25.86
N PRO A 177 -41.17 0.44 26.58
CA PRO A 177 -41.73 -0.75 25.95
C PRO A 177 -42.83 -0.42 24.94
N ASN A 178 -42.92 -1.20 23.87
CA ASN A 178 -43.99 -1.13 22.85
C ASN A 178 -44.09 0.18 22.04
N ILE A 179 -43.03 1.00 21.97
CA ILE A 179 -42.99 2.14 21.04
C ILE A 179 -42.82 1.65 19.60
N LYS A 180 -43.52 2.30 18.66
CA LYS A 180 -43.31 2.10 17.23
C LYS A 180 -42.11 2.93 16.76
N THR A 181 -41.14 2.26 16.17
CA THR A 181 -39.98 2.88 15.51
C THR A 181 -40.03 2.60 14.02
N LEU A 182 -39.18 3.29 13.25
CA LEU A 182 -38.86 2.85 11.89
C LEU A 182 -38.25 1.43 11.93
N PRO A 183 -38.49 0.62 10.87
CA PRO A 183 -37.98 -0.73 10.81
C PRO A 183 -36.46 -0.74 10.55
N LEU A 184 -35.78 -1.81 10.96
CA LEU A 184 -34.32 -1.94 10.81
C LEU A 184 -33.86 -1.78 9.34
N GLU A 185 -34.67 -2.25 8.38
CA GLU A 185 -34.40 -2.15 6.94
C GLU A 185 -34.35 -0.69 6.43
N TYR A 186 -34.99 0.25 7.13
CA TYR A 186 -34.86 1.69 6.83
C TYR A 186 -33.42 2.14 7.04
N TYR A 187 -32.84 1.77 8.19
CA TYR A 187 -31.48 2.14 8.55
C TYR A 187 -30.43 1.32 7.81
N GLU A 188 -30.74 0.08 7.39
CA GLU A 188 -29.83 -0.74 6.57
C GLU A 188 -29.49 -0.05 5.24
N ARG A 189 -30.50 0.57 4.61
CA ARG A 189 -30.28 1.37 3.38
C ARG A 189 -29.45 2.62 3.66
N MET A 190 -29.70 3.31 4.77
CA MET A 190 -28.92 4.48 5.18
C MET A 190 -27.45 4.10 5.43
N ALA A 191 -27.20 3.01 6.15
CA ALA A 191 -25.86 2.47 6.40
C ALA A 191 -25.14 2.09 5.10
N THR A 192 -25.86 1.47 4.16
CA THR A 192 -25.30 1.16 2.83
C THR A 192 -24.87 2.41 2.10
N MET A 193 -25.72 3.45 2.05
CA MET A 193 -25.38 4.70 1.36
C MET A 193 -24.22 5.45 2.03
N ASN A 194 -24.18 5.49 3.37
CA ASN A 194 -23.04 6.05 4.09
C ASN A 194 -21.76 5.28 3.78
N LEU A 195 -21.80 3.95 3.80
CA LEU A 195 -20.62 3.12 3.58
C LEU A 195 -20.09 3.22 2.14
N LEU A 196 -20.98 3.29 1.14
CA LEU A 196 -20.59 3.55 -0.25
C LEU A 196 -19.91 4.93 -0.41
N LYS A 197 -20.45 5.96 0.26
CA LYS A 197 -19.92 7.33 0.20
C LYS A 197 -18.58 7.44 0.93
N SER A 198 -18.45 6.88 2.12
CA SER A 198 -17.22 6.93 2.92
C SER A 198 -16.09 6.12 2.30
N ARG A 199 -16.41 4.98 1.66
CA ARG A 199 -15.43 4.15 0.95
C ARG A 199 -15.03 4.69 -0.44
N SER A 200 -15.71 5.70 -0.99
CA SER A 200 -15.45 6.18 -2.36
C SER A 200 -14.04 6.75 -2.56
N SER A 201 -13.35 7.07 -1.47
CA SER A 201 -11.95 7.47 -1.46
C SER A 201 -11.28 7.10 -0.14
N PHE A 202 -9.96 7.13 -0.10
CA PHE A 202 -9.19 6.95 1.13
C PHE A 202 -7.90 7.75 1.12
N GLU A 203 -7.35 7.99 2.31
CA GLU A 203 -6.04 8.59 2.48
C GLU A 203 -5.01 7.51 2.82
N LEU A 204 -3.87 7.56 2.14
CA LEU A 204 -2.73 6.70 2.39
C LEU A 204 -1.45 7.52 2.18
N HIS A 205 -0.55 7.49 3.16
CA HIS A 205 0.74 8.19 3.12
C HIS A 205 0.65 9.68 2.70
N GLY A 206 -0.36 10.39 3.22
CA GLY A 206 -0.58 11.82 2.93
C GLY A 206 -1.23 12.11 1.58
N ARG A 207 -1.71 11.08 0.87
CA ARG A 207 -2.33 11.21 -0.46
C ARG A 207 -3.74 10.64 -0.43
N LYS A 208 -4.67 11.29 -1.13
CA LYS A 208 -6.04 10.83 -1.28
C LYS A 208 -6.20 10.09 -2.60
N TYR A 209 -6.80 8.90 -2.58
CA TYR A 209 -7.09 8.08 -3.76
C TYR A 209 -8.59 7.86 -3.89
N LYS A 210 -9.15 8.09 -5.08
CA LYS A 210 -10.51 7.67 -5.44
C LYS A 210 -10.54 6.18 -5.79
N LEU A 211 -11.68 5.53 -5.57
CA LEU A 211 -11.89 4.20 -6.14
C LEU A 211 -12.04 4.28 -7.67
N PRO A 212 -11.56 3.27 -8.42
CA PRO A 212 -11.74 3.23 -9.86
C PRO A 212 -13.23 3.17 -10.25
N GLU A 213 -13.60 3.88 -11.30
CA GLU A 213 -14.98 3.87 -11.83
C GLU A 213 -15.18 2.84 -12.95
N ARG A 214 -14.08 2.34 -13.52
CA ARG A 214 -13.99 1.33 -14.58
C ARG A 214 -12.71 0.50 -14.37
N PRO A 215 -12.53 -0.63 -15.07
CA PRO A 215 -11.30 -1.39 -14.97
C PRO A 215 -10.07 -0.51 -15.16
N THR A 216 -9.13 -0.57 -14.22
CA THR A 216 -7.95 0.30 -14.20
C THR A 216 -6.70 -0.57 -14.10
N VAL A 217 -5.74 -0.36 -14.99
CA VAL A 217 -4.54 -1.18 -15.10
C VAL A 217 -3.32 -0.28 -14.98
N VAL A 218 -2.45 -0.58 -14.01
CA VAL A 218 -1.13 0.02 -13.88
C VAL A 218 -0.09 -1.02 -14.26
N ILE A 219 0.76 -0.68 -15.23
CA ILE A 219 1.81 -1.55 -15.77
C ILE A 219 3.17 -0.95 -15.40
N CYS A 220 4.01 -1.73 -14.73
CA CYS A 220 5.41 -1.43 -14.52
C CYS A 220 6.26 -2.22 -15.51
N ILE A 221 6.74 -1.56 -16.57
CA ILE A 221 7.73 -2.14 -17.48
C ILE A 221 9.09 -1.99 -16.78
N ASP A 222 9.62 -3.12 -16.33
CA ASP A 222 10.89 -3.16 -15.60
C ASP A 222 12.07 -2.77 -16.51
N GLY A 223 12.93 -1.86 -16.04
CA GLY A 223 14.04 -1.30 -16.82
C GLY A 223 13.63 -0.38 -17.99
N PHE A 224 12.44 0.24 -17.92
CA PHE A 224 11.88 1.07 -19.00
C PHE A 224 12.54 2.45 -19.10
N ASP A 225 13.76 2.46 -19.62
CA ASP A 225 14.45 3.68 -20.00
C ASP A 225 13.66 4.48 -21.04
N PRO A 226 13.56 5.83 -20.93
CA PRO A 226 12.87 6.67 -21.91
C PRO A 226 13.31 6.44 -23.36
N GLU A 227 14.57 6.06 -23.58
CA GLU A 227 15.10 5.76 -24.92
C GLU A 227 14.35 4.60 -25.60
N TYR A 228 13.81 3.61 -24.87
CA TYR A 228 13.00 2.54 -25.47
C TYR A 228 11.67 3.05 -26.03
N LEU A 229 11.04 4.01 -25.35
CA LEU A 229 9.80 4.62 -25.80
C LEU A 229 10.05 5.51 -27.01
N GLU A 230 11.03 6.41 -26.91
CA GLU A 230 11.39 7.36 -27.98
C GLU A 230 11.80 6.63 -29.26
N GLN A 231 12.72 5.68 -29.15
CA GLN A 231 13.20 4.90 -30.30
C GLN A 231 12.08 4.00 -30.85
N GLY A 232 11.29 3.36 -29.99
CA GLY A 232 10.20 2.50 -30.44
C GLY A 232 9.07 3.24 -31.15
N ILE A 233 8.77 4.49 -30.76
CA ILE A 233 7.85 5.37 -31.50
C ILE A 233 8.46 5.80 -32.84
N SER A 234 9.73 6.20 -32.85
CA SER A 234 10.45 6.58 -34.08
C SER A 234 10.51 5.43 -35.09
N ASP A 235 10.73 4.21 -34.61
CA ASP A 235 10.79 2.98 -35.41
C ASP A 235 9.39 2.44 -35.78
N VAL A 236 8.33 3.11 -35.32
CA VAL A 236 6.92 2.75 -35.59
C VAL A 236 6.55 1.35 -35.08
N VAL A 237 7.16 0.92 -33.96
CA VAL A 237 6.88 -0.38 -33.32
C VAL A 237 5.99 -0.27 -32.07
N LEU A 238 5.72 0.95 -31.59
CA LEU A 238 4.87 1.23 -30.41
C LEU A 238 3.62 2.08 -30.74
N PRO A 239 2.74 1.64 -31.66
CA PRO A 239 1.61 2.44 -32.12
C PRO A 239 0.58 2.77 -31.02
N ASN A 240 0.43 1.95 -29.98
CA ASN A 240 -0.54 2.21 -28.90
C ASN A 240 0.00 3.20 -27.88
N MET A 241 1.23 3.02 -27.40
CA MET A 241 1.89 4.00 -26.51
C MET A 241 2.11 5.33 -27.22
N ALA A 242 2.35 5.35 -28.54
CA ALA A 242 2.37 6.60 -29.32
C ALA A 242 1.06 7.40 -29.19
N LYS A 243 -0.10 6.73 -29.12
CA LYS A 243 -1.40 7.41 -28.87
C LYS A 243 -1.49 7.97 -27.45
N PHE A 244 -0.85 7.34 -26.46
CA PHE A 244 -0.85 7.86 -25.09
C PHE A 244 -0.07 9.17 -25.03
N VAL A 245 1.07 9.24 -25.74
CA VAL A 245 1.86 10.46 -25.88
C VAL A 245 1.10 11.56 -26.63
N GLN A 246 0.33 11.21 -27.66
CA GLN A 246 -0.36 12.19 -28.52
C GLN A 246 -1.68 12.71 -27.94
N SER A 247 -2.45 11.84 -27.29
CA SER A 247 -3.83 12.14 -26.86
C SER A 247 -4.15 11.79 -25.41
N GLY A 248 -3.25 11.10 -24.72
CA GLY A 248 -3.41 10.75 -23.31
C GLY A 248 -2.69 11.74 -22.41
N PHE A 249 -2.05 11.20 -21.36
CA PHE A 249 -1.07 11.92 -20.55
C PHE A 249 0.29 11.24 -20.69
N ALA A 250 1.35 12.03 -20.84
CA ALA A 250 2.71 11.53 -20.95
C ALA A 250 3.71 12.55 -20.39
N VAL A 251 4.58 12.09 -19.50
CA VAL A 251 5.70 12.86 -18.95
C VAL A 251 6.89 11.93 -18.70
N THR A 252 8.09 12.50 -18.60
CA THR A 252 9.23 11.80 -18.01
C THR A 252 9.21 12.05 -16.51
N ALA A 253 9.07 10.98 -15.73
CA ALA A 253 9.03 10.99 -14.28
C ALA A 253 10.34 10.43 -13.69
N LYS A 254 10.53 10.60 -12.38
CA LYS A 254 11.68 10.07 -11.64
C LYS A 254 11.29 8.91 -10.73
N CYS A 255 12.02 7.82 -10.80
CA CYS A 255 11.85 6.73 -9.85
C CYS A 255 12.41 7.06 -8.45
N ALA A 256 12.07 6.23 -7.46
CA ALA A 256 12.66 6.27 -6.13
C ALA A 256 14.11 5.77 -6.14
N MET A 257 14.89 6.24 -5.17
CA MET A 257 16.26 5.78 -4.97
C MET A 257 16.33 4.71 -3.86
N PRO A 258 17.23 3.73 -4.00
CA PRO A 258 18.02 3.46 -5.21
C PRO A 258 17.15 2.96 -6.37
N SER A 259 17.57 3.16 -7.62
CA SER A 259 16.78 2.81 -8.81
C SER A 259 16.81 1.29 -9.09
N PHE A 260 16.32 0.50 -8.14
CA PHE A 260 16.19 -0.96 -8.19
C PHE A 260 14.72 -1.38 -8.22
N THR A 261 14.48 -2.60 -8.70
CA THR A 261 13.16 -3.22 -8.89
C THR A 261 12.32 -3.23 -7.61
N ASN A 262 12.79 -3.84 -6.51
CA ASN A 262 12.02 -3.98 -5.27
C ASN A 262 11.62 -2.64 -4.64
N PRO A 263 12.57 -1.71 -4.37
CA PRO A 263 12.23 -0.39 -3.83
C PRO A 263 11.15 0.31 -4.65
N ASN A 264 11.29 0.34 -5.97
CA ASN A 264 10.43 1.10 -6.84
C ASN A 264 9.05 0.47 -7.04
N ASN A 265 8.97 -0.85 -7.17
CA ASN A 265 7.68 -1.53 -7.18
C ASN A 265 6.90 -1.30 -5.88
N VAL A 266 7.59 -1.34 -4.73
CA VAL A 266 6.96 -1.04 -3.44
C VAL A 266 6.57 0.44 -3.35
N SER A 267 7.39 1.36 -3.87
CA SER A 267 7.00 2.76 -3.96
C SER A 267 5.73 2.93 -4.80
N ILE A 268 5.62 2.26 -5.95
CA ILE A 268 4.45 2.35 -6.83
C ILE A 268 3.18 1.89 -6.11
N ILE A 269 3.19 0.72 -5.46
CA ILE A 269 1.99 0.19 -4.77
C ILE A 269 1.69 0.91 -3.45
N THR A 270 2.62 1.68 -2.88
CA THR A 270 2.39 2.46 -1.65
C THR A 270 2.14 3.94 -1.90
N GLY A 271 2.47 4.42 -3.11
CA GLY A 271 2.41 5.83 -3.47
C GLY A 271 3.41 6.71 -2.69
N ALA A 272 4.49 6.13 -2.17
CA ALA A 272 5.39 6.78 -1.23
C ALA A 272 6.86 6.39 -1.49
N PRO A 273 7.84 7.23 -1.08
CA PRO A 273 9.27 6.92 -1.22
C PRO A 273 9.74 5.84 -0.21
N THR A 274 10.98 5.37 -0.40
CA THR A 274 11.55 4.25 0.39
C THR A 274 11.71 4.57 1.88
N ALA A 275 11.84 5.85 2.26
CA ALA A 275 11.82 6.29 3.65
C ALA A 275 10.51 5.96 4.38
N VAL A 276 9.38 5.92 3.65
CA VAL A 276 8.06 5.64 4.23
C VAL A 276 7.85 4.13 4.36
N HIS A 277 8.01 3.38 3.27
CA HIS A 277 7.70 1.95 3.23
C HIS A 277 8.87 1.05 3.67
N GLY A 278 10.07 1.60 3.83
CA GLY A 278 11.27 0.93 4.34
C GLY A 278 12.05 0.08 3.35
N ILE A 279 11.42 -0.42 2.27
CA ILE A 279 12.10 -1.30 1.30
C ILE A 279 13.05 -0.49 0.40
N SER A 280 14.36 -0.54 0.66
CA SER A 280 15.39 0.26 -0.05
C SER A 280 16.50 -0.60 -0.71
N GLY A 281 16.23 -1.89 -0.91
CA GLY A 281 17.10 -2.84 -1.61
C GLY A 281 16.56 -4.27 -1.52
N ASN A 282 17.33 -5.24 -2.01
CA ASN A 282 17.06 -6.67 -1.80
C ASN A 282 17.49 -7.17 -0.41
N PHE A 283 18.47 -6.50 0.18
CA PHE A 283 18.96 -6.74 1.53
C PHE A 283 19.70 -5.49 2.05
N PHE A 284 19.91 -5.43 3.37
CA PHE A 284 20.73 -4.41 4.02
C PHE A 284 21.51 -5.02 5.18
N LEU A 285 22.50 -4.31 5.69
CA LEU A 285 23.24 -4.74 6.87
C LEU A 285 22.64 -4.07 8.11
N ASP A 286 22.10 -4.87 9.03
CA ASP A 286 21.62 -4.34 10.29
C ASP A 286 22.80 -3.79 11.12
N ARG A 287 22.71 -2.52 11.51
CA ARG A 287 23.82 -1.81 12.18
C ARG A 287 24.13 -2.39 13.55
N ALA A 288 23.12 -2.86 14.29
CA ALA A 288 23.28 -3.32 15.65
C ALA A 288 23.89 -4.73 15.72
N THR A 289 23.43 -5.62 14.85
CA THR A 289 23.80 -7.04 14.84
C THR A 289 24.90 -7.38 13.84
N ARG A 290 25.17 -6.47 12.88
CA ARG A 290 26.10 -6.68 11.75
C ARG A 290 25.72 -7.87 10.87
N LYS A 291 24.44 -8.23 10.83
CA LYS A 291 23.91 -9.31 9.98
C LYS A 291 23.24 -8.73 8.74
N GLU A 292 23.38 -9.43 7.63
CA GLU A 292 22.64 -9.12 6.40
C GLU A 292 21.18 -9.56 6.58
N GLU A 293 20.25 -8.61 6.49
CA GLU A 293 18.81 -8.85 6.54
C GLU A 293 18.23 -8.83 5.13
N MET A 294 17.63 -9.96 4.75
CA MET A 294 17.05 -10.16 3.42
C MET A 294 15.60 -9.67 3.38
N VAL A 295 15.24 -8.96 2.31
CA VAL A 295 13.83 -8.65 2.02
C VAL A 295 13.23 -9.81 1.23
N LEU A 296 12.52 -10.71 1.92
CA LEU A 296 11.96 -11.93 1.30
C LEU A 296 10.44 -11.84 1.06
N ASP A 297 9.75 -11.07 1.89
CA ASP A 297 8.30 -10.92 1.93
C ASP A 297 7.95 -9.53 2.51
N ASP A 298 6.68 -9.34 2.87
CA ASP A 298 6.14 -8.09 3.41
C ASP A 298 6.47 -7.84 4.89
N SER A 299 7.18 -8.73 5.59
CA SER A 299 7.50 -8.57 7.03
C SER A 299 8.31 -7.31 7.35
N LEU A 300 9.07 -6.80 6.39
CA LEU A 300 9.89 -5.59 6.52
C LEU A 300 9.23 -4.34 5.93
N LEU A 301 8.02 -4.47 5.37
CA LEU A 301 7.23 -3.36 4.84
C LEU A 301 6.68 -2.51 6.00
N ARG A 302 6.74 -1.19 5.83
CA ARG A 302 6.16 -0.22 6.77
C ARG A 302 4.92 0.41 6.14
N GLY A 303 3.83 0.50 6.90
CA GLY A 303 2.58 1.06 6.42
C GLY A 303 1.75 0.06 5.62
N SER A 304 0.91 0.58 4.73
CA SER A 304 -0.08 -0.18 3.96
C SER A 304 0.09 0.08 2.46
N THR A 305 -0.53 -0.73 1.61
CA THR A 305 -0.48 -0.55 0.15
C THR A 305 -1.80 0.00 -0.38
N ILE A 306 -1.74 0.70 -1.51
CA ILE A 306 -2.91 1.12 -2.30
C ILE A 306 -3.75 -0.11 -2.66
N LEU A 307 -3.09 -1.23 -2.98
CA LEU A 307 -3.76 -2.50 -3.33
C LEU A 307 -4.57 -3.07 -2.16
N GLU A 308 -4.00 -3.11 -0.96
CA GLU A 308 -4.72 -3.51 0.27
C GLU A 308 -5.91 -2.58 0.53
N GLN A 309 -5.71 -1.26 0.42
CA GLN A 309 -6.78 -0.29 0.68
C GLN A 309 -7.93 -0.40 -0.33
N MET A 310 -7.62 -0.73 -1.59
CA MET A 310 -8.61 -1.00 -2.64
C MET A 310 -9.37 -2.29 -2.34
N SER A 311 -8.64 -3.36 -2.02
CA SER A 311 -9.20 -4.65 -1.64
C SER A 311 -10.19 -4.53 -0.48
N LYS A 312 -9.80 -3.86 0.61
CA LYS A 312 -10.67 -3.61 1.80
C LYS A 312 -11.95 -2.85 1.49
N ARG A 313 -12.02 -2.17 0.34
CA ARG A 313 -13.20 -1.40 -0.11
C ARG A 313 -14.02 -2.14 -1.16
N GLY A 314 -13.72 -3.42 -1.40
CA GLY A 314 -14.46 -4.28 -2.30
C GLY A 314 -14.07 -4.16 -3.77
N VAL A 315 -12.99 -3.43 -4.09
CA VAL A 315 -12.38 -3.48 -5.42
C VAL A 315 -11.69 -4.84 -5.56
N ARG A 316 -11.96 -5.58 -6.63
CA ARG A 316 -11.27 -6.85 -6.90
C ARG A 316 -9.89 -6.54 -7.48
N VAL A 317 -8.84 -6.90 -6.77
CA VAL A 317 -7.46 -6.59 -7.17
C VAL A 317 -6.83 -7.79 -7.88
N ALA A 318 -6.12 -7.54 -8.98
CA ALA A 318 -5.23 -8.50 -9.63
C ALA A 318 -3.80 -7.97 -9.66
N ALA A 319 -2.89 -8.61 -8.95
CA ALA A 319 -1.48 -8.23 -8.91
C ALA A 319 -0.60 -9.35 -9.47
N ILE A 320 -0.09 -9.17 -10.68
CA ILE A 320 0.67 -10.21 -11.40
C ILE A 320 2.09 -9.73 -11.62
N THR A 321 3.06 -10.56 -11.22
CA THR A 321 4.49 -10.25 -11.31
C THR A 321 5.19 -11.20 -12.27
N ALA A 322 6.31 -10.77 -12.84
CA ALA A 322 7.21 -11.68 -13.54
C ALA A 322 7.91 -12.64 -12.55
N LYS A 323 8.43 -12.11 -11.44
CA LYS A 323 9.24 -12.83 -10.44
C LYS A 323 8.51 -13.00 -9.11
N ASP A 324 8.64 -14.17 -8.51
CA ASP A 324 7.85 -14.56 -7.34
C ASP A 324 8.23 -13.85 -6.04
N LYS A 325 9.49 -13.46 -5.89
CA LYS A 325 9.97 -12.73 -4.71
C LYS A 325 9.22 -11.42 -4.50
N LEU A 326 9.01 -10.66 -5.58
CA LEU A 326 8.29 -9.40 -5.52
C LEU A 326 6.80 -9.60 -5.21
N ARG A 327 6.21 -10.70 -5.71
CA ARG A 327 4.81 -11.09 -5.41
C ARG A 327 4.58 -11.25 -3.91
N ALA A 328 5.53 -11.85 -3.18
CA ALA A 328 5.39 -12.04 -1.74
C ALA A 328 5.24 -10.70 -0.98
N ILE A 329 5.92 -9.63 -1.42
CA ILE A 329 5.78 -8.29 -0.83
C ILE A 329 4.44 -7.65 -1.23
N ILE A 330 4.06 -7.78 -2.50
CA ILE A 330 2.82 -7.21 -3.04
C ILE A 330 1.56 -7.84 -2.43
N ASN A 331 1.65 -9.08 -1.94
CA ASN A 331 0.56 -9.78 -1.27
C ASN A 331 0.08 -9.11 0.02
N HIS A 332 0.82 -8.12 0.55
CA HIS A 332 0.48 -7.43 1.79
C HIS A 332 -0.98 -6.95 1.82
N GLY A 333 -1.77 -7.57 2.69
CA GLY A 333 -3.16 -7.19 2.95
C GLY A 333 -4.18 -7.57 1.86
N LEU A 334 -3.80 -8.38 0.86
CA LEU A 334 -4.74 -8.92 -0.12
C LEU A 334 -5.58 -10.06 0.47
N ASP A 335 -6.81 -10.22 -0.03
CA ASP A 335 -7.78 -11.22 0.42
C ASP A 335 -8.10 -12.18 -0.73
N PHE A 336 -7.46 -13.34 -0.75
CA PHE A 336 -7.56 -14.33 -1.85
C PHE A 336 -8.93 -15.02 -1.98
N SER A 337 -9.89 -14.72 -1.10
CA SER A 337 -11.30 -15.05 -1.38
C SER A 337 -11.89 -14.18 -2.50
N ARG A 338 -11.24 -13.06 -2.83
CA ARG A 338 -11.68 -12.06 -3.81
C ARG A 338 -10.59 -11.65 -4.80
N ASP A 339 -9.38 -11.42 -4.29
CA ASP A 339 -8.25 -10.89 -5.04
C ASP A 339 -7.43 -12.00 -5.68
N ILE A 340 -6.65 -11.64 -6.70
CA ILE A 340 -5.77 -12.55 -7.43
C ILE A 340 -4.34 -12.02 -7.34
N SER A 341 -3.41 -12.86 -6.89
CA SER A 341 -1.98 -12.53 -7.02
C SER A 341 -1.11 -13.74 -7.24
N PHE A 342 -0.28 -13.68 -8.28
CA PHE A 342 0.67 -14.75 -8.61
C PHE A 342 1.86 -14.21 -9.41
N SER A 343 2.86 -15.05 -9.59
CA SER A 343 4.00 -14.78 -10.47
C SER A 343 3.98 -15.67 -11.71
N ALA A 344 4.41 -15.13 -12.84
CA ALA A 344 4.62 -15.92 -14.05
C ALA A 344 5.68 -17.02 -13.83
N GLN A 345 6.69 -16.77 -12.98
CA GLN A 345 7.75 -17.72 -12.62
C GLN A 345 7.21 -19.03 -12.03
N TYR A 346 6.14 -18.97 -11.22
CA TYR A 346 5.53 -20.14 -10.56
C TYR A 346 4.03 -20.28 -10.87
N ALA A 347 3.65 -19.97 -12.12
CA ALA A 347 2.26 -20.09 -12.58
C ALA A 347 1.68 -21.52 -12.45
N ASP A 348 2.54 -22.54 -12.47
CA ASP A 348 2.17 -23.95 -12.27
C ASP A 348 1.91 -24.33 -10.80
N LYS A 349 2.29 -23.47 -9.85
CA LYS A 349 2.15 -23.73 -8.40
C LYS A 349 0.99 -22.96 -7.77
N CYS A 350 0.23 -22.22 -8.56
CA CYS A 350 -0.82 -21.36 -8.04
C CYS A 350 -1.99 -22.16 -7.44
N THR A 351 -2.46 -21.74 -6.27
CA THR A 351 -3.63 -22.31 -5.59
C THR A 351 -4.69 -21.25 -5.35
N ALA A 352 -5.97 -21.66 -5.25
CA ALA A 352 -7.04 -20.72 -4.91
C ALA A 352 -6.83 -20.06 -3.54
N ALA A 353 -6.26 -20.78 -2.58
CA ALA A 353 -6.04 -20.28 -1.22
C ALA A 353 -4.92 -19.23 -1.15
N ASP A 354 -3.82 -19.43 -1.89
CA ASP A 354 -2.62 -18.59 -1.79
C ASP A 354 -2.54 -17.52 -2.88
N ASN A 355 -3.34 -17.67 -3.94
CA ASN A 355 -3.25 -16.83 -5.14
C ASN A 355 -4.60 -16.33 -5.66
N GLY A 356 -5.72 -16.79 -5.11
CA GLY A 356 -7.07 -16.50 -5.63
C GLY A 356 -7.39 -17.18 -6.97
N ILE A 357 -6.47 -17.99 -7.50
CA ILE A 357 -6.61 -18.69 -8.78
C ILE A 357 -5.74 -19.96 -8.78
N SER A 358 -6.21 -21.02 -9.43
CA SER A 358 -5.46 -22.26 -9.61
C SER A 358 -5.21 -22.56 -11.10
N ASP A 359 -4.27 -23.48 -11.36
CA ASP A 359 -4.00 -24.00 -12.71
C ASP A 359 -3.69 -22.91 -13.76
N VAL A 360 -2.97 -21.85 -13.38
CA VAL A 360 -2.81 -20.62 -14.21
C VAL A 360 -2.26 -20.93 -15.60
N ALA A 361 -1.24 -21.78 -15.73
CA ALA A 361 -0.70 -22.17 -17.03
C ALA A 361 -1.76 -22.79 -17.96
N LYS A 362 -2.58 -23.70 -17.40
CA LYS A 362 -3.67 -24.34 -18.14
C LYS A 362 -4.80 -23.36 -18.45
N TRP A 363 -5.17 -22.52 -17.48
CA TRP A 363 -6.18 -21.49 -17.65
C TRP A 363 -5.79 -20.49 -18.74
N LEU A 364 -4.54 -20.02 -18.76
CA LEU A 364 -4.03 -19.09 -19.76
C LEU A 364 -3.77 -19.77 -21.12
N GLY A 365 -3.60 -21.09 -21.14
CA GLY A 365 -3.25 -21.85 -22.33
C GLY A 365 -1.78 -21.69 -22.75
N LEU A 366 -0.92 -21.29 -21.82
CA LEU A 366 0.51 -21.08 -22.03
C LEU A 366 1.31 -21.89 -21.00
N PRO A 367 2.43 -22.53 -21.39
CA PRO A 367 3.29 -23.18 -20.41
C PRO A 367 3.91 -22.14 -19.47
N THR A 368 4.30 -22.58 -18.27
CA THR A 368 5.08 -21.73 -17.36
C THR A 368 6.38 -21.31 -18.05
N PRO A 369 6.62 -20.00 -18.22
CA PRO A 369 7.78 -19.50 -18.95
C PRO A 369 9.08 -19.70 -18.14
N SER A 370 10.21 -19.75 -18.85
CA SER A 370 11.52 -19.69 -18.22
C SER A 370 11.74 -18.32 -17.56
N GLN A 371 12.40 -18.32 -16.40
CA GLN A 371 12.75 -17.08 -15.70
C GLN A 371 13.78 -16.20 -16.44
N TYR A 372 14.42 -16.72 -17.48
CA TYR A 372 15.39 -16.01 -18.33
C TYR A 372 14.86 -15.86 -19.75
N SER A 373 13.63 -15.35 -19.89
CA SER A 373 12.98 -15.08 -21.17
C SER A 373 12.10 -13.84 -21.08
N GLY A 374 11.98 -13.10 -22.19
CA GLY A 374 10.96 -12.07 -22.36
C GLY A 374 9.52 -12.63 -22.28
N ASP A 375 9.33 -13.93 -22.51
CA ASP A 375 8.04 -14.60 -22.34
C ASP A 375 7.49 -14.48 -20.93
N LEU A 376 8.35 -14.32 -19.92
CA LEU A 376 7.95 -14.12 -18.53
C LEU A 376 7.08 -12.85 -18.40
N SER A 377 7.53 -11.75 -19.01
CA SER A 377 6.81 -10.47 -19.05
C SER A 377 5.55 -10.55 -19.92
N LEU A 378 5.61 -11.22 -21.07
CA LEU A 378 4.44 -11.39 -21.92
C LEU A 378 3.36 -12.27 -21.28
N PHE A 379 3.74 -13.25 -20.45
CA PHE A 379 2.80 -14.07 -19.67
C PHE A 379 2.01 -13.20 -18.68
N VAL A 380 2.67 -12.27 -17.98
CA VAL A 380 2.03 -11.31 -17.07
C VAL A 380 0.96 -10.50 -17.79
N LEU A 381 1.31 -9.89 -18.93
CA LEU A 381 0.39 -9.06 -19.69
C LEU A 381 -0.77 -9.86 -20.28
N LYS A 382 -0.51 -11.03 -20.85
CA LYS A 382 -1.56 -11.91 -21.40
C LYS A 382 -2.51 -12.41 -20.31
N ALA A 383 -2.00 -12.70 -19.11
CA ALA A 383 -2.84 -13.03 -17.98
C ALA A 383 -3.70 -11.84 -17.54
N GLY A 384 -3.14 -10.62 -17.48
CA GLY A 384 -3.89 -9.40 -17.21
C GLY A 384 -5.03 -9.16 -18.22
N VAL A 385 -4.73 -9.31 -19.52
CA VAL A 385 -5.73 -9.25 -20.60
C VAL A 385 -6.84 -10.28 -20.36
N LYS A 386 -6.48 -11.55 -20.12
CA LYS A 386 -7.47 -12.62 -19.96
C LYS A 386 -8.34 -12.44 -18.72
N LEU A 387 -7.77 -11.99 -17.60
CA LEU A 387 -8.55 -11.67 -16.39
C LEU A 387 -9.53 -10.52 -16.64
N LEU A 388 -9.15 -9.53 -17.44
CA LEU A 388 -10.04 -8.43 -17.84
C LEU A 388 -11.16 -8.93 -18.77
N GLU A 389 -10.84 -9.78 -19.76
CA GLU A 389 -11.82 -10.40 -20.65
C GLU A 389 -12.86 -11.25 -19.90
N GLU A 390 -12.44 -11.92 -18.82
CA GLU A 390 -13.28 -12.75 -17.98
C GLU A 390 -13.98 -11.97 -16.84
N ASP A 391 -13.81 -10.64 -16.78
CA ASP A 391 -14.34 -9.78 -15.71
C ASP A 391 -13.99 -10.31 -14.30
N LYS A 392 -12.72 -10.67 -14.07
CA LYS A 392 -12.27 -11.25 -12.80
C LYS A 392 -11.67 -10.24 -11.82
N ALA A 393 -11.25 -9.07 -12.29
CA ALA A 393 -10.69 -8.02 -11.45
C ALA A 393 -11.03 -6.62 -11.98
N ASP A 394 -10.99 -5.64 -11.09
CA ASP A 394 -11.31 -4.24 -11.36
C ASP A 394 -10.07 -3.34 -11.38
N LEU A 395 -9.06 -3.68 -10.58
CA LEU A 395 -7.79 -2.95 -10.49
C LEU A 395 -6.63 -3.92 -10.69
N PHE A 396 -5.72 -3.57 -11.59
CA PHE A 396 -4.59 -4.42 -11.96
C PHE A 396 -3.26 -3.73 -11.68
N TYR A 397 -2.33 -4.47 -11.09
CA TYR A 397 -0.91 -4.13 -11.08
C TYR A 397 -0.12 -5.22 -11.79
N LEU A 398 0.46 -4.87 -12.94
CA LEU A 398 1.18 -5.80 -13.81
C LEU A 398 2.64 -5.37 -13.86
N THR A 399 3.54 -6.11 -13.22
CA THR A 399 4.98 -5.79 -13.21
C THR A 399 5.79 -6.83 -13.98
N LEU A 400 6.64 -6.34 -14.88
CA LEU A 400 7.40 -7.15 -15.82
C LEU A 400 8.78 -7.49 -15.26
N SER A 401 9.69 -7.98 -16.11
CA SER A 401 11.12 -8.15 -15.83
C SER A 401 11.95 -7.46 -16.91
N ASP A 402 13.06 -6.87 -16.47
CA ASP A 402 14.09 -6.20 -17.25
C ASP A 402 15.09 -7.14 -17.95
N PHE A 403 14.80 -8.44 -18.01
CA PHE A 403 15.69 -9.43 -18.63
C PHE A 403 16.13 -9.05 -20.05
N VAL A 404 15.22 -8.51 -20.86
CA VAL A 404 15.51 -8.09 -22.24
C VAL A 404 16.35 -6.82 -22.22
N GLN A 405 16.02 -5.87 -21.35
CA GLN A 405 16.66 -4.56 -21.23
C GLN A 405 18.12 -4.66 -20.77
N HIS A 406 18.41 -5.62 -19.90
CA HIS A 406 19.79 -5.96 -19.49
C HIS A 406 20.66 -6.49 -20.64
N LYS A 407 20.07 -7.03 -21.72
CA LYS A 407 20.80 -7.65 -22.83
C LYS A 407 20.81 -6.82 -24.11
N HIS A 408 19.75 -6.06 -24.34
CA HIS A 408 19.48 -5.44 -25.63
C HIS A 408 19.23 -3.95 -25.46
N ALA A 409 20.05 -3.11 -26.09
CA ALA A 409 19.88 -1.67 -26.09
C ALA A 409 18.61 -1.23 -26.85
N PRO A 410 18.07 -0.02 -26.58
CA PRO A 410 17.00 0.57 -27.38
C PRO A 410 17.31 0.53 -28.89
N GLY A 411 16.30 0.23 -29.71
CA GLY A 411 16.43 0.14 -31.17
C GLY A 411 17.05 -1.17 -31.69
N SER A 412 17.52 -2.08 -30.83
CA SER A 412 17.90 -3.42 -31.29
C SER A 412 16.67 -4.19 -31.78
N LYS A 413 16.88 -5.16 -32.68
CA LYS A 413 15.79 -5.98 -33.21
C LYS A 413 15.04 -6.73 -32.10
N GLU A 414 15.77 -7.29 -31.15
CA GLU A 414 15.23 -8.05 -30.01
C GLU A 414 14.45 -7.14 -29.05
N ALA A 415 15.01 -5.97 -28.71
CA ALA A 415 14.33 -4.97 -27.90
C ALA A 415 13.03 -4.49 -28.56
N ASN A 416 13.08 -4.10 -29.84
CA ASN A 416 11.91 -3.63 -30.58
C ASN A 416 10.84 -4.71 -30.72
N SER A 417 11.23 -5.98 -30.97
CA SER A 417 10.28 -7.10 -31.04
C SER A 417 9.57 -7.33 -29.70
N PHE A 418 10.31 -7.25 -28.60
CA PHE A 418 9.75 -7.40 -27.25
C PHE A 418 8.82 -6.24 -26.88
N MET A 419 9.25 -5.00 -27.11
CA MET A 419 8.45 -3.81 -26.82
C MET A 419 7.19 -3.73 -27.68
N SER A 420 7.26 -4.16 -28.94
CA SER A 420 6.07 -4.27 -29.82
C SER A 420 5.04 -5.26 -29.26
N ALA A 421 5.48 -6.43 -28.77
CA ALA A 421 4.58 -7.41 -28.15
C ALA A 421 3.96 -6.92 -26.83
N ILE A 422 4.69 -6.09 -26.06
CA ILE A 422 4.15 -5.38 -24.90
C ILE A 422 3.08 -4.37 -25.35
N ASP A 423 3.37 -3.56 -26.38
CA ASP A 423 2.47 -2.54 -26.92
C ASP A 423 1.15 -3.14 -27.44
N ASP A 424 1.20 -4.31 -28.07
CA ASP A 424 0.00 -5.05 -28.50
C ASP A 424 -0.90 -5.43 -27.32
N CYS A 425 -0.31 -5.90 -26.20
CA CYS A 425 -1.07 -6.22 -25.00
C CYS A 425 -1.66 -4.96 -24.34
N ILE A 426 -0.91 -3.86 -24.33
CA ILE A 426 -1.39 -2.55 -23.85
C ILE A 426 -2.59 -2.08 -24.68
N GLY A 427 -2.48 -2.16 -26.01
CA GLY A 427 -3.58 -1.85 -26.92
C GLY A 427 -4.82 -2.68 -26.61
N ARG A 428 -4.65 -3.99 -26.41
CA ARG A 428 -5.75 -4.90 -26.07
C ARG A 428 -6.45 -4.54 -24.75
N LEU A 429 -5.71 -4.13 -23.73
CA LEU A 429 -6.30 -3.69 -22.45
C LEU A 429 -7.15 -2.43 -22.63
N VAL A 430 -6.69 -1.47 -23.45
CA VAL A 430 -7.46 -0.26 -23.78
C VAL A 430 -8.72 -0.60 -24.57
N GLU A 431 -8.63 -1.50 -25.56
CA GLU A 431 -9.79 -1.96 -26.34
C GLU A 431 -10.87 -2.61 -25.49
N LEU A 432 -10.49 -3.28 -24.40
CA LEU A 432 -11.40 -3.87 -23.42
C LEU A 432 -12.03 -2.82 -22.48
N GLY A 433 -11.72 -1.54 -22.65
CA GLY A 433 -12.32 -0.42 -21.93
C GLY A 433 -11.59 -0.02 -20.65
N ALA A 434 -10.38 -0.54 -20.41
CA ALA A 434 -9.60 -0.17 -19.23
C ALA A 434 -8.95 1.21 -19.36
N THR A 435 -8.86 1.93 -18.23
CA THR A 435 -7.86 2.99 -18.08
C THR A 435 -6.50 2.32 -17.90
N VAL A 436 -5.52 2.61 -18.75
CA VAL A 436 -4.18 1.99 -18.69
C VAL A 436 -3.14 3.05 -18.38
N THR A 437 -2.36 2.84 -17.34
CA THR A 437 -1.19 3.65 -16.96
C THR A 437 0.06 2.79 -17.08
N VAL A 438 1.12 3.32 -17.68
CA VAL A 438 2.39 2.62 -17.91
C VAL A 438 3.51 3.44 -17.33
N THR A 439 4.37 2.81 -16.54
CA THR A 439 5.57 3.42 -15.94
C THR A 439 6.75 2.45 -15.96
N GLY A 440 7.94 2.94 -15.64
CA GLY A 440 9.08 2.11 -15.24
C GLY A 440 9.33 2.14 -13.73
N ASP A 441 9.97 1.09 -13.20
CA ASP A 441 10.59 1.11 -11.87
C ASP A 441 11.96 1.78 -11.89
N HIS A 442 12.73 1.61 -12.97
CA HIS A 442 13.96 2.33 -13.27
C HIS A 442 14.25 2.32 -14.78
N GLY A 443 15.21 3.14 -15.20
CA GLY A 443 15.83 3.09 -16.53
C GLY A 443 16.91 2.02 -16.65
N MET A 444 17.75 2.11 -17.68
CA MET A 444 18.78 1.10 -17.96
C MET A 444 19.92 1.70 -18.79
N SER A 445 21.16 1.65 -18.27
CA SER A 445 22.33 2.18 -18.98
C SER A 445 23.33 1.10 -19.37
N ASP A 446 24.09 1.37 -20.43
CA ASP A 446 25.32 0.63 -20.76
C ASP A 446 26.43 0.95 -19.75
N LYS A 447 27.08 -0.07 -19.20
CA LYS A 447 28.03 -0.01 -18.07
C LYS A 447 29.42 -0.49 -18.47
N CYS A 448 29.78 -0.21 -19.72
CA CYS A 448 31.04 -0.63 -20.31
C CYS A 448 31.92 0.57 -20.64
N ASN A 449 33.22 0.30 -20.69
CA ASN A 449 34.20 1.18 -21.30
C ASN A 449 33.99 1.27 -22.83
N ASP A 450 34.71 2.18 -23.47
CA ASP A 450 34.69 2.37 -24.93
C ASP A 450 35.10 1.09 -25.69
N ASP A 451 35.98 0.27 -25.10
CA ASP A 451 36.40 -1.02 -25.65
C ASP A 451 35.37 -2.15 -25.43
N GLY A 452 34.27 -1.86 -24.74
CA GLY A 452 33.19 -2.79 -24.44
C GLY A 452 33.41 -3.71 -23.23
N THR A 453 34.52 -3.56 -22.51
CA THR A 453 34.71 -4.26 -21.23
C THR A 453 33.84 -3.65 -20.13
N PRO A 454 33.31 -4.44 -19.18
CA PRO A 454 32.60 -3.90 -18.02
C PRO A 454 33.45 -2.89 -17.23
N ASN A 455 32.90 -1.71 -16.97
CA ASN A 455 33.55 -0.67 -16.18
C ASN A 455 33.12 -0.81 -14.70
N VAL A 456 33.98 -1.43 -13.89
CA VAL A 456 33.65 -1.86 -12.52
C VAL A 456 34.66 -1.32 -11.53
N LEU A 457 34.18 -0.63 -10.50
CA LEU A 457 34.95 -0.27 -9.31
C LEU A 457 34.62 -1.23 -8.16
N PHE A 458 35.61 -1.98 -7.67
CA PHE A 458 35.48 -2.86 -6.50
C PHE A 458 35.77 -2.07 -5.23
N VAL A 459 34.72 -1.45 -4.68
CA VAL A 459 34.82 -0.43 -3.62
C VAL A 459 35.43 -0.99 -2.35
N GLU A 460 35.14 -2.24 -1.98
CA GLU A 460 35.67 -2.85 -0.75
C GLU A 460 37.17 -3.12 -0.87
N GLU A 461 37.64 -3.56 -2.05
CA GLU A 461 39.06 -3.79 -2.32
C GLU A 461 39.86 -2.49 -2.25
N GLU A 462 39.36 -1.41 -2.86
CA GLU A 462 40.02 -0.11 -2.84
C GLU A 462 40.12 0.48 -1.42
N LEU A 463 39.06 0.35 -0.62
CA LEU A 463 39.08 0.76 0.78
C LEU A 463 40.06 -0.09 1.60
N ASP A 464 40.09 -1.40 1.39
CA ASP A 464 41.03 -2.30 2.06
C ASP A 464 42.50 -2.03 1.68
N LEU A 465 42.77 -1.70 0.41
CA LEU A 465 44.10 -1.29 -0.04
C LEU A 465 44.56 0.01 0.63
N LYS A 466 43.65 0.95 0.86
CA LYS A 466 43.96 2.27 1.44
C LYS A 466 44.05 2.27 2.96
N PHE A 467 43.11 1.59 3.63
CA PHE A 467 42.89 1.69 5.07
C PHE A 467 43.18 0.38 5.83
N GLY A 468 43.54 -0.70 5.12
CA GLY A 468 43.86 -2.00 5.69
C GLY A 468 42.75 -3.02 5.49
N ALA A 469 43.10 -4.30 5.45
CA ALA A 469 42.16 -5.39 5.20
C ALA A 469 41.02 -5.43 6.23
N GLY A 470 39.78 -5.56 5.76
CA GLY A 470 38.58 -5.56 6.62
C GLY A 470 38.19 -4.16 7.10
N SER A 471 38.68 -3.11 6.45
CA SER A 471 38.38 -1.71 6.78
C SER A 471 36.90 -1.38 6.72
N SER A 472 36.18 -2.06 5.82
CA SER A 472 34.79 -1.79 5.51
C SER A 472 34.07 -3.07 5.08
N ARG A 473 32.74 -2.99 5.04
CA ARG A 473 31.86 -3.94 4.35
C ARG A 473 31.02 -3.15 3.35
N VAL A 474 31.06 -3.55 2.09
CA VAL A 474 30.27 -2.95 1.02
C VAL A 474 29.06 -3.84 0.74
N ILE A 475 27.88 -3.24 0.79
CA ILE A 475 26.60 -3.89 0.47
C ILE A 475 26.19 -3.44 -0.93
N CYS A 476 25.97 -4.42 -1.81
CA CYS A 476 25.48 -4.27 -3.18
C CYS A 476 23.99 -4.66 -3.24
N PRO A 477 23.07 -3.77 -2.87
CA PRO A 477 21.66 -4.11 -2.64
C PRO A 477 20.83 -4.44 -3.91
N ILE A 478 21.45 -4.45 -5.10
CA ILE A 478 20.78 -4.67 -6.40
C ILE A 478 20.15 -6.05 -6.53
N THR A 479 20.79 -7.10 -6.02
CA THR A 479 20.32 -8.50 -6.09
C THR A 479 20.60 -9.21 -4.77
N ASP A 480 20.05 -10.40 -4.60
CA ASP A 480 20.37 -11.24 -3.45
C ASP A 480 21.86 -11.64 -3.46
N PRO A 481 22.54 -11.71 -2.30
CA PRO A 481 23.97 -12.00 -2.23
C PRO A 481 24.32 -13.39 -2.78
N PHE A 482 23.35 -14.29 -2.88
CA PHE A 482 23.51 -15.64 -3.41
C PHE A 482 23.15 -15.77 -4.90
N VAL A 483 22.53 -14.75 -5.49
CA VAL A 483 22.05 -14.75 -6.87
C VAL A 483 23.02 -13.96 -7.74
N ARG A 484 23.79 -14.68 -8.56
CA ARG A 484 24.90 -14.16 -9.37
C ARG A 484 24.49 -13.56 -10.73
N HIS A 485 23.20 -13.29 -10.95
CA HIS A 485 22.74 -12.65 -12.20
C HIS A 485 23.29 -11.24 -12.35
N HIS A 486 23.76 -10.89 -13.55
CA HIS A 486 24.46 -9.64 -13.85
C HIS A 486 25.69 -9.38 -12.94
N GLY A 487 26.25 -10.45 -12.38
CA GLY A 487 27.38 -10.40 -11.47
C GLY A 487 27.10 -9.72 -10.14
N ALA A 488 25.84 -9.38 -9.79
CA ALA A 488 25.49 -8.54 -8.63
C ALA A 488 26.09 -7.11 -8.69
N LEU A 489 26.18 -6.54 -9.89
CA LEU A 489 26.78 -5.22 -10.14
C LEU A 489 25.71 -4.18 -10.49
N GLY A 490 25.64 -3.12 -9.68
CA GLY A 490 24.72 -2.00 -9.86
C GLY A 490 25.43 -0.66 -9.73
N SER A 491 24.70 0.44 -9.93
CA SER A 491 25.25 1.80 -9.88
C SER A 491 25.09 2.48 -8.52
N PHE A 492 24.77 1.71 -7.47
CA PHE A 492 24.57 2.18 -6.11
C PHE A 492 25.05 1.13 -5.09
N VAL A 493 25.86 1.53 -4.12
CA VAL A 493 26.28 0.69 -2.99
C VAL A 493 26.27 1.44 -1.68
N ARG A 494 26.18 0.69 -0.58
CA ARG A 494 26.29 1.19 0.80
C ARG A 494 27.58 0.70 1.41
N VAL A 495 28.36 1.59 2.01
CA VAL A 495 29.62 1.25 2.68
C VAL A 495 29.43 1.39 4.18
N TYR A 496 29.80 0.34 4.92
CA TYR A 496 29.82 0.32 6.37
C TYR A 496 31.28 0.24 6.84
N LEU A 497 31.77 1.24 7.56
CA LEU A 497 33.12 1.24 8.09
C LEU A 497 33.20 0.34 9.33
N ASN A 498 34.18 -0.57 9.37
CA ASN A 498 34.41 -1.44 10.53
C ASN A 498 35.32 -0.77 11.59
N HIS A 499 36.06 0.25 11.17
CA HIS A 499 37.09 0.92 11.94
C HIS A 499 36.75 2.40 12.09
N PRO A 500 36.20 2.83 13.24
CA PRO A 500 35.81 4.23 13.48
C PRO A 500 36.93 5.24 13.26
N GLU A 501 38.18 4.84 13.45
CA GLU A 501 39.39 5.64 13.26
C GLU A 501 39.65 6.07 11.82
N ILE A 502 39.09 5.37 10.82
CA ILE A 502 39.17 5.77 9.41
C ILE A 502 38.49 7.12 9.22
N GLY A 503 37.35 7.31 9.89
CA GLY A 503 36.51 8.50 9.76
C GLY A 503 35.84 8.61 8.38
N VAL A 504 34.54 8.89 8.38
CA VAL A 504 33.71 9.03 7.15
C VAL A 504 34.34 10.00 6.14
N LYS A 505 34.92 11.11 6.61
CA LYS A 505 35.55 12.11 5.74
C LYS A 505 36.73 11.55 4.93
N ALA A 506 37.64 10.81 5.56
CA ALA A 506 38.82 10.29 4.86
C ALA A 506 38.44 9.22 3.84
N ALA A 507 37.47 8.36 4.17
CA ALA A 507 36.92 7.40 3.23
C ALA A 507 36.25 8.11 2.04
N LEU A 508 35.41 9.13 2.28
CA LEU A 508 34.80 9.93 1.22
C LEU A 508 35.83 10.61 0.30
N ASP A 509 36.86 11.23 0.87
CA ASP A 509 37.91 11.90 0.09
C ASP A 509 38.64 10.91 -0.83
N HIS A 510 38.88 9.68 -0.36
CA HIS A 510 39.45 8.62 -1.19
C HIS A 510 38.49 8.15 -2.28
N LEU A 511 37.23 7.87 -1.92
CA LEU A 511 36.22 7.34 -2.85
C LEU A 511 35.88 8.34 -3.97
N ARG A 512 35.91 9.65 -3.69
CA ARG A 512 35.70 10.70 -4.70
C ARG A 512 36.84 10.82 -5.71
N SER A 513 37.99 10.20 -5.47
CA SER A 513 39.12 10.26 -6.39
C SER A 513 38.99 9.31 -7.59
N PHE A 514 38.07 8.34 -7.52
CA PHE A 514 37.86 7.37 -8.59
C PHE A 514 36.96 7.94 -9.71
N PRO A 515 37.35 7.81 -10.98
CA PRO A 515 36.58 8.35 -12.10
C PRO A 515 35.20 7.68 -12.29
N GLU A 516 35.02 6.45 -11.81
CA GLU A 516 33.77 5.70 -11.86
C GLU A 516 32.71 6.27 -10.91
N VAL A 517 33.12 7.06 -9.91
CA VAL A 517 32.21 7.60 -8.88
C VAL A 517 31.63 8.93 -9.35
N LEU A 518 30.30 8.99 -9.42
CA LEU A 518 29.56 10.23 -9.65
C LEU A 518 29.32 10.98 -8.35
N LEU A 519 28.92 10.25 -7.30
CA LEU A 519 28.58 10.82 -6.00
C LEU A 519 29.05 9.89 -4.89
N ALA A 520 29.71 10.47 -3.88
CA ALA A 520 29.99 9.81 -2.61
C ALA A 520 29.66 10.80 -1.48
N ILE A 521 28.72 10.42 -0.62
CA ILE A 521 28.20 11.23 0.48
C ILE A 521 27.94 10.35 1.70
N ASP A 522 27.88 10.96 2.89
CA ASP A 522 27.51 10.22 4.10
C ASP A 522 26.05 9.74 4.03
N GLY A 523 25.77 8.65 4.74
CA GLY A 523 24.46 7.99 4.68
C GLY A 523 23.30 8.86 5.18
N ALA A 524 23.54 9.76 6.14
CA ALA A 524 22.48 10.63 6.65
C ALA A 524 22.08 11.67 5.59
N THR A 525 23.05 12.32 4.96
CA THR A 525 22.82 13.22 3.83
C THR A 525 22.15 12.49 2.66
N ALA A 526 22.56 11.25 2.37
CA ALA A 526 21.93 10.45 1.31
C ALA A 526 20.47 10.11 1.63
N ALA A 527 20.18 9.70 2.86
CA ALA A 527 18.82 9.38 3.31
C ALA A 527 17.87 10.57 3.17
N GLU A 528 18.33 11.77 3.57
CA GLU A 528 17.56 13.00 3.42
C GLU A 528 17.37 13.39 1.95
N MET A 529 18.45 13.42 1.17
CA MET A 529 18.44 13.86 -0.24
C MET A 529 17.59 12.97 -1.14
N PHE A 530 17.58 11.66 -0.87
CA PHE A 530 16.96 10.66 -1.73
C PHE A 530 15.73 9.99 -1.12
N GLU A 531 15.25 10.52 0.01
CA GLU A 531 14.07 10.02 0.71
C GLU A 531 14.19 8.51 1.04
N MET A 532 15.33 8.10 1.60
CA MET A 532 15.65 6.70 1.96
C MET A 532 15.58 6.45 3.47
N PRO A 533 15.35 5.20 3.93
CA PRO A 533 15.22 4.88 5.34
C PRO A 533 16.58 4.91 6.04
N LEU A 534 16.84 5.98 6.80
CA LEU A 534 18.12 6.22 7.51
C LEU A 534 18.60 5.02 8.34
N ASP A 535 17.69 4.28 8.96
CA ASP A 535 18.00 3.14 9.80
C ASP A 535 18.54 1.92 9.03
N ARG A 536 18.40 1.92 7.69
CA ARG A 536 18.91 0.88 6.77
C ARG A 536 20.08 1.37 5.90
N GLU A 537 20.59 2.57 6.16
CA GLU A 537 21.67 3.16 5.37
C GLU A 537 23.07 2.87 5.93
N GLY A 538 24.02 2.76 5.00
CA GLY A 538 25.46 2.66 5.30
C GLY A 538 26.02 3.95 5.88
N ASP A 539 27.28 3.94 6.32
CA ASP A 539 27.96 5.16 6.76
C ASP A 539 28.19 6.11 5.57
N ILE A 540 28.36 5.51 4.39
CA ILE A 540 28.56 6.19 3.12
C ILE A 540 27.67 5.53 2.07
N VAL A 541 27.13 6.36 1.17
CA VAL A 541 26.47 5.94 -0.07
C VAL A 541 27.35 6.34 -1.24
N LEU A 542 27.56 5.41 -2.18
CA LEU A 542 28.19 5.68 -3.47
C LEU A 542 27.20 5.48 -4.60
N ILE A 543 27.27 6.37 -5.59
CA ILE A 543 26.59 6.27 -6.87
C ILE A 543 27.63 6.43 -7.98
N SER A 544 27.61 5.54 -8.96
CA SER A 544 28.55 5.58 -10.09
C SER A 544 28.09 6.51 -11.22
N GLN A 545 29.02 6.79 -12.14
CA GLN A 545 28.75 7.40 -13.43
C GLN A 545 27.82 6.54 -14.29
N LYS A 546 27.18 7.15 -15.31
CA LYS A 546 26.26 6.45 -16.23
C LYS A 546 26.83 5.16 -16.79
N ASN A 547 28.12 5.16 -17.15
CA ASN A 547 28.81 4.06 -17.80
C ASN A 547 29.62 3.15 -16.84
N ALA A 548 29.37 3.20 -15.54
CA ALA A 548 30.11 2.40 -14.55
C ALA A 548 29.19 1.71 -13.54
N VAL A 549 29.67 0.61 -12.95
CA VAL A 549 29.03 -0.10 -11.84
C VAL A 549 29.99 -0.23 -10.66
N LEU A 550 29.42 -0.46 -9.49
CA LEU A 550 30.10 -0.60 -8.22
C LEU A 550 29.90 -2.03 -7.70
N GLY A 551 30.97 -2.62 -7.18
CA GLY A 551 30.97 -3.91 -6.53
C GLY A 551 31.64 -3.86 -5.15
N SER A 552 31.52 -4.95 -4.39
CA SER A 552 32.26 -5.17 -3.15
C SER A 552 33.70 -5.61 -3.50
N ARG A 553 33.93 -6.92 -3.62
CA ARG A 553 35.20 -7.55 -3.98
C ARG A 553 35.06 -8.33 -5.28
N ARG A 554 36.09 -8.33 -6.11
CA ARG A 554 36.12 -9.06 -7.39
C ARG A 554 35.76 -10.53 -7.23
N GLU A 555 36.24 -11.17 -6.17
CA GLU A 555 35.98 -12.60 -5.89
C GLU A 555 34.52 -12.90 -5.49
N GLU A 556 33.78 -11.90 -5.00
CA GLU A 556 32.36 -12.02 -4.65
C GLU A 556 31.45 -11.87 -5.89
N HIS A 557 31.99 -11.41 -7.02
CA HIS A 557 31.24 -11.14 -8.24
C HIS A 557 31.54 -12.16 -9.36
N ALA A 558 30.48 -12.68 -9.99
CA ALA A 558 30.58 -13.70 -11.04
C ALA A 558 30.87 -13.11 -12.44
N LEU A 559 32.04 -12.48 -12.60
CA LEU A 559 32.38 -11.74 -13.82
C LEU A 559 32.50 -12.62 -15.08
N GLY A 560 32.75 -13.92 -14.92
CA GLY A 560 32.89 -14.85 -16.04
C GLY A 560 31.60 -15.07 -16.85
N GLU A 561 30.45 -14.71 -16.30
CA GLU A 561 29.14 -14.82 -16.96
C GLU A 561 28.76 -13.56 -17.76
N LEU A 562 29.60 -12.52 -17.75
CA LEU A 562 29.36 -11.23 -18.41
C LEU A 562 29.88 -11.14 -19.86
N SER A 563 30.47 -12.21 -20.41
CA SER A 563 31.26 -12.16 -21.65
C SER A 563 30.45 -12.11 -22.95
N ASP A 564 29.16 -12.45 -22.92
CA ASP A 564 28.39 -12.69 -24.15
C ASP A 564 27.71 -11.43 -24.70
N HIS A 565 27.56 -10.38 -23.88
CA HIS A 565 26.92 -9.11 -24.23
C HIS A 565 27.55 -7.94 -23.47
N ARG A 566 27.37 -6.71 -23.98
CA ARG A 566 27.74 -5.49 -23.22
C ARG A 566 26.95 -5.47 -21.90
N LEU A 567 27.63 -5.23 -20.78
CA LEU A 567 26.98 -5.09 -19.49
C LEU A 567 26.04 -3.89 -19.50
N ARG A 568 24.76 -4.13 -19.25
CA ARG A 568 23.77 -3.08 -18.96
C ARG A 568 23.24 -3.30 -17.56
N SER A 569 23.10 -2.23 -16.80
CA SER A 569 22.61 -2.29 -15.41
C SER A 569 22.02 -0.94 -14.97
N HIS A 570 21.60 -0.89 -13.72
CA HIS A 570 20.88 0.21 -13.11
C HIS A 570 21.27 0.39 -11.63
N GLY A 571 20.61 1.32 -10.95
CA GLY A 571 20.71 1.55 -9.50
C GLY A 571 21.01 3.00 -9.14
N GLY A 572 21.59 3.75 -10.07
CA GLY A 572 22.10 5.10 -9.86
C GLY A 572 21.21 6.20 -10.43
N LEU A 573 21.71 7.43 -10.38
CA LEU A 573 20.95 8.61 -10.83
C LEU A 573 20.72 8.64 -12.34
N SER A 574 21.59 7.99 -13.12
CA SER A 574 21.45 7.91 -14.58
C SER A 574 20.28 7.04 -15.04
N GLU A 575 19.75 6.17 -14.17
CA GLU A 575 18.59 5.32 -14.45
C GLU A 575 17.34 5.79 -13.70
N GLN A 576 17.32 7.03 -13.20
CA GLN A 576 16.18 7.54 -12.44
C GLN A 576 15.02 7.97 -13.35
N GLN A 577 15.32 8.48 -14.55
CA GLN A 577 14.30 8.95 -15.48
C GLN A 577 13.58 7.76 -16.11
N ILE A 578 12.24 7.81 -16.10
CA ILE A 578 11.37 6.78 -16.67
C ILE A 578 10.16 7.43 -17.36
N PRO A 579 9.51 6.79 -18.34
CA PRO A 579 8.22 7.25 -18.85
C PRO A 579 7.12 7.07 -17.81
N LEU A 580 6.18 8.02 -17.73
CA LEU A 580 4.89 7.87 -17.05
C LEU A 580 3.78 8.27 -18.01
N LEU A 581 2.99 7.28 -18.43
CA LEU A 581 1.99 7.40 -19.49
C LEU A 581 0.62 6.99 -18.98
N LYS A 582 -0.45 7.61 -19.48
CA LYS A 582 -1.85 7.20 -19.27
C LYS A 582 -2.61 7.23 -20.59
N SER A 583 -3.46 6.23 -20.81
CA SER A 583 -4.22 6.05 -22.05
C SER A 583 -5.27 7.14 -22.32
N LEU A 584 -5.85 7.69 -21.26
CA LEU A 584 -6.81 8.79 -21.31
C LEU A 584 -6.13 10.10 -20.91
N PRO A 585 -6.63 11.26 -21.39
CA PRO A 585 -6.23 12.56 -20.87
C PRO A 585 -6.30 12.61 -19.35
N ALA A 586 -5.44 13.42 -18.74
CA ALA A 586 -5.54 13.77 -17.33
C ALA A 586 -6.32 15.09 -17.18
N ASP A 587 -7.29 15.14 -16.29
CA ASP A 587 -8.16 16.29 -16.03
C ASP A 587 -7.44 17.32 -15.16
N ASN A 588 -6.79 18.30 -15.79
CA ASN A 588 -6.03 19.39 -15.14
C ASN A 588 -4.93 18.90 -14.16
N PRO A 589 -4.02 18.00 -14.59
CA PRO A 589 -2.94 17.54 -13.73
C PRO A 589 -2.06 18.73 -13.28
N PRO A 590 -1.42 18.66 -12.10
CA PRO A 590 -0.53 19.72 -11.64
C PRO A 590 0.62 19.91 -12.64
N THR A 591 0.82 21.15 -13.11
CA THR A 591 1.81 21.46 -14.16
C THR A 591 3.24 21.50 -13.65
N ASP A 592 3.44 21.85 -12.38
CA ASP A 592 4.77 22.05 -11.78
C ASP A 592 5.16 20.90 -10.83
N ARG A 593 4.50 19.74 -10.95
CA ARG A 593 4.80 18.58 -10.12
C ARG A 593 6.02 17.85 -10.66
N ASP A 594 6.96 17.58 -9.77
CA ASP A 594 8.02 16.59 -10.01
C ASP A 594 7.41 15.19 -9.98
N TRP A 595 6.96 14.72 -11.15
CA TRP A 595 6.32 13.41 -11.29
C TRP A 595 7.26 12.28 -10.90
N ARG A 596 6.71 11.32 -10.14
CA ARG A 596 7.40 10.12 -9.70
C ARG A 596 6.76 8.88 -10.31
N ASN A 597 7.52 7.78 -10.44
CA ASN A 597 6.90 6.50 -10.86
C ASN A 597 5.79 6.07 -9.90
N PHE A 598 5.93 6.37 -8.60
CA PHE A 598 4.92 6.14 -7.58
C PHE A 598 3.76 7.16 -7.59
N ASP A 599 3.64 7.96 -8.64
CA ASP A 599 2.42 8.68 -9.00
C ASP A 599 1.53 7.90 -9.96
N ALA A 600 1.92 6.71 -10.41
CA ALA A 600 1.18 5.91 -11.38
C ALA A 600 -0.27 5.61 -10.95
N PHE A 601 -0.52 5.25 -9.68
CA PHE A 601 -1.89 5.06 -9.21
C PHE A 601 -2.66 6.38 -9.04
N ASP A 602 -1.98 7.47 -8.67
CA ASP A 602 -2.62 8.78 -8.52
C ASP A 602 -3.10 9.29 -9.88
N ILE A 603 -2.24 9.26 -10.90
CA ILE A 603 -2.64 9.61 -12.27
C ILE A 603 -3.72 8.69 -12.83
N ALA A 604 -3.71 7.40 -12.47
CA ALA A 604 -4.72 6.45 -12.92
C ALA A 604 -6.11 6.67 -12.29
N LEU A 605 -6.17 7.16 -11.06
CA LEU A 605 -7.39 7.16 -10.23
C LEU A 605 -7.98 8.55 -10.00
N ASN A 606 -7.15 9.59 -9.91
CA ASN A 606 -7.59 10.91 -9.49
C ASN A 606 -7.75 11.90 -10.63
N TRP A 607 -6.98 11.72 -11.70
CA TRP A 607 -6.82 12.62 -12.83
C TRP A 607 -7.34 11.97 -14.10
#